data_AF-F6VSP7-F1
#
_entry.id   AF-F6VSP7-F1
#
_cell.length_a   1.000
_cell.length_b   1.000
_cell.length_c   1.000
_cell.angle_alpha   90.00
_cell.angle_beta   90.00
_cell.angle_gamma   90.00
#
_symmetry.space_group_name_H-M   'P 1'
#
loop_
_entity.id
_entity.type
_entity.pdbx_description
1 polymer ?
#
loop_
_entity_poly.entity_id
_entity_poly.type
_entity_poly.pdbx_seq_one_letter_code
_entity_poly.pdbx_strand_id
1 'polypeptide(L)'
;MKVQKLQAERLRKEKEKKRNQEIDMEEEHYRAEERKKAIDSARLYQYYQMDRVKGFHSALLLTEVLKERDAQIEFKKKKLSPDKKWEELLKHNFEKALQEEQQKAEKRRRDRLALASDHLQQIKEHEEVDELRRQEEQKDAEEIKKQTKLYELERQRENKRKEEEMLELQKAYHAYIENRNTLRQLQAQQEAEENDKLRDYVKARKYLSNLRREKELETHRQMEEHRNRITSLLHEMTKQKFEDEDARVSRDIEEVEVQKEKEEKEKEEKNKAELQSIAKYRATLMKNKEEKEKQDRLEAKEELRAILEADQIYRAHEEEKKRRGHEECKRIKQFQIQQMAERKADLQQKRQADLDYVKQTEALEARKEKEFQKYAKQIIDFESKTTQQLYPLYKASQKGVGGGRGPVYKERGGIRPSYQAKDFHGTQLPLYSSQAATRGDFQKSKRRLGFTW
;
A
#
# COMPACT_ATOMS: atom_id res chain seq x y z
N MET A 1 -10.67 102.32 -6.42
CA MET A 1 -10.63 101.31 -5.34
C MET A 1 -11.47 100.04 -5.59
N LYS A 2 -12.76 100.11 -6.00
CA LYS A 2 -13.59 98.89 -6.20
C LYS A 2 -13.18 98.03 -7.42
N VAL A 3 -12.77 98.63 -8.54
CA VAL A 3 -12.41 97.91 -9.78
C VAL A 3 -11.12 97.10 -9.64
N GLN A 4 -10.09 97.66 -9.00
CA GLN A 4 -8.82 96.96 -8.73
C GLN A 4 -9.02 95.77 -7.77
N LYS A 5 -9.91 95.90 -6.76
CA LYS A 5 -10.28 94.78 -5.87
C LYS A 5 -10.94 93.63 -6.64
N LEU A 6 -11.85 93.92 -7.57
CA LEU A 6 -12.51 92.92 -8.41
C LEU A 6 -11.52 92.20 -9.35
N GLN A 7 -10.56 92.91 -9.93
CA GLN A 7 -9.52 92.30 -10.78
C GLN A 7 -8.58 91.41 -9.96
N ALA A 8 -8.15 91.85 -8.77
CA ALA A 8 -7.35 91.03 -7.86
C ALA A 8 -8.08 89.76 -7.40
N GLU A 9 -9.39 89.85 -7.15
CA GLU A 9 -10.22 88.70 -6.80
C GLU A 9 -10.36 87.70 -7.95
N ARG A 10 -10.50 88.17 -9.21
CA ARG A 10 -10.52 87.30 -10.39
C ARG A 10 -9.18 86.56 -10.58
N LEU A 11 -8.06 87.28 -10.48
CA LEU A 11 -6.71 86.69 -10.55
C LEU A 11 -6.48 85.66 -9.44
N ARG A 12 -7.00 85.90 -8.22
CA ARG A 12 -6.95 84.94 -7.12
C ARG A 12 -7.76 83.68 -7.43
N LYS A 13 -8.99 83.83 -7.94
CA LYS A 13 -9.86 82.71 -8.34
C LYS A 13 -9.27 81.89 -9.50
N GLU A 14 -8.61 82.53 -10.46
CA GLU A 14 -7.93 81.81 -11.55
C GLU A 14 -6.71 81.02 -11.05
N LYS A 15 -5.90 81.60 -10.16
CA LYS A 15 -4.79 80.88 -9.51
C LYS A 15 -5.29 79.72 -8.66
N GLU A 16 -6.39 79.91 -7.93
CA GLU A 16 -7.03 78.86 -7.12
C GLU A 16 -7.59 77.73 -8.00
N LYS A 17 -8.23 78.05 -9.13
CA LYS A 17 -8.68 77.04 -10.10
C LYS A 17 -7.52 76.25 -10.70
N LYS A 18 -6.42 76.90 -11.07
CA LYS A 18 -5.21 76.23 -11.58
C LYS A 18 -4.60 75.31 -10.53
N ARG A 19 -4.49 75.77 -9.28
CA ARG A 19 -4.02 74.95 -8.17
C ARG A 19 -4.92 73.74 -7.91
N ASN A 20 -6.24 73.91 -7.97
CA ASN A 20 -7.18 72.80 -7.83
C ASN A 20 -7.04 71.81 -9.00
N GLN A 21 -6.85 72.30 -10.24
CA GLN A 21 -6.57 71.44 -11.39
C GLN A 21 -5.25 70.65 -11.23
N GLU A 22 -4.19 71.27 -10.69
CA GLU A 22 -2.93 70.58 -10.39
C GLU A 22 -3.14 69.50 -9.32
N ILE A 23 -3.90 69.79 -8.26
CA ILE A 23 -4.25 68.81 -7.22
C ILE A 23 -5.08 67.65 -7.79
N ASP A 24 -6.07 67.93 -8.65
CA ASP A 24 -6.88 66.89 -9.30
C ASP A 24 -6.00 65.96 -10.15
N MET A 25 -5.05 66.52 -10.90
CA MET A 25 -4.08 65.75 -11.69
C MET A 25 -3.16 64.90 -10.81
N GLU A 26 -2.64 65.45 -9.71
CA GLU A 26 -1.81 64.72 -8.74
C GLU A 26 -2.59 63.58 -8.06
N GLU A 27 -3.85 63.83 -7.68
CA GLU A 27 -4.74 62.82 -7.12
C GLU A 27 -5.05 61.72 -8.13
N GLU A 28 -5.29 62.06 -9.40
CA GLU A 28 -5.49 61.08 -10.47
C GLU A 28 -4.25 60.21 -10.68
N HIS A 29 -3.05 60.82 -10.68
CA HIS A 29 -1.80 60.08 -10.74
C HIS A 29 -1.62 59.14 -9.54
N TYR A 30 -1.87 59.63 -8.32
CA TYR A 30 -1.79 58.83 -7.10
C TYR A 30 -2.76 57.64 -7.14
N ARG A 31 -4.03 57.88 -7.50
CA ARG A 31 -5.05 56.82 -7.64
C ARG A 31 -4.69 55.82 -8.74
N ALA A 32 -4.12 56.30 -9.85
CA ALA A 32 -3.65 55.43 -10.93
C ALA A 32 -2.47 54.56 -10.48
N GLU A 33 -1.54 55.11 -9.69
CA GLU A 33 -0.45 54.34 -9.09
C GLU A 33 -0.95 53.31 -8.07
N GLU A 34 -1.88 53.66 -7.19
CA GLU A 34 -2.48 52.72 -6.25
C GLU A 34 -3.21 51.59 -6.99
N ARG A 35 -3.97 51.93 -8.03
CA ARG A 35 -4.62 50.94 -8.90
C ARG A 35 -3.57 50.04 -9.55
N LYS A 36 -2.46 50.59 -10.05
CA LYS A 36 -1.37 49.81 -10.63
C LYS A 36 -0.74 48.87 -9.60
N LYS A 37 -0.44 49.36 -8.39
CA LYS A 37 0.10 48.54 -7.28
C LYS A 37 -0.86 47.40 -6.90
N ALA A 38 -2.16 47.68 -6.84
CA ALA A 38 -3.18 46.67 -6.55
C ALA A 38 -3.30 45.61 -7.66
N ILE A 39 -3.19 46.03 -8.92
CA ILE A 39 -3.17 45.11 -10.06
C ILE A 39 -1.90 44.25 -10.04
N ASP A 40 -0.74 44.84 -9.79
CA ASP A 40 0.54 44.13 -9.76
C ASP A 40 0.63 43.17 -8.57
N SER A 41 0.09 43.54 -7.40
CA SER A 41 0.01 42.63 -6.24
C SER A 41 -0.94 41.46 -6.52
N ALA A 42 -2.09 41.71 -7.15
CA ALA A 42 -3.02 40.65 -7.55
C ALA A 42 -2.38 39.71 -8.60
N ARG A 43 -1.64 40.25 -9.58
CA ARG A 43 -0.88 39.46 -10.57
C ARG A 43 0.17 38.58 -9.89
N LEU A 44 0.93 39.14 -8.95
CA LEU A 44 1.94 38.40 -8.19
C LEU A 44 1.29 37.27 -7.38
N TYR A 45 0.18 37.55 -6.71
CA TYR A 45 -0.57 36.56 -5.96
C TYR A 45 -1.03 35.41 -6.88
N GLN A 46 -1.64 35.73 -8.02
CA GLN A 46 -2.05 34.72 -9.01
C GLN A 46 -0.87 33.89 -9.53
N TYR A 47 0.27 34.54 -9.78
CA TYR A 47 1.48 33.85 -10.22
C TYR A 47 1.98 32.84 -9.17
N TYR A 48 2.03 33.23 -7.89
CA TYR A 48 2.40 32.31 -6.80
C TYR A 48 1.36 31.22 -6.55
N GLN A 49 0.10 31.44 -6.94
CA GLN A 49 -0.92 30.41 -6.87
C GLN A 49 -0.76 29.33 -7.96
N MET A 50 0.03 29.56 -9.01
CA MET A 50 0.27 28.57 -10.06
C MET A 50 0.99 27.32 -9.50
N ASP A 51 0.49 26.13 -9.84
CA ASP A 51 1.05 24.85 -9.35
C ASP A 51 2.54 24.68 -9.69
N ARG A 52 2.95 25.19 -10.85
CA ARG A 52 4.35 25.21 -11.30
C ARG A 52 5.23 25.97 -10.31
N VAL A 53 4.77 27.14 -9.87
CA VAL A 53 5.48 28.03 -8.95
C VAL A 53 5.44 27.49 -7.53
N LYS A 54 4.30 26.96 -7.07
CA LYS A 54 4.19 26.28 -5.77
C LYS A 54 5.15 25.09 -5.65
N GLY A 55 5.22 24.26 -6.68
CA GLY A 55 6.14 23.13 -6.73
C GLY A 55 7.60 23.52 -6.74
N PHE A 56 7.93 24.73 -7.22
CA PHE A 56 9.28 25.27 -7.15
C PHE A 56 9.59 25.86 -5.77
N HIS A 57 8.65 26.60 -5.16
CA HIS A 57 8.80 27.13 -3.80
C HIS A 57 8.93 26.01 -2.74
N SER A 58 8.22 24.90 -2.90
CA SER A 58 8.40 23.75 -2.00
C SER A 58 9.80 23.14 -2.13
N ALA A 59 10.39 23.14 -3.33
CA ALA A 59 11.77 22.73 -3.53
C ALA A 59 12.77 23.74 -2.96
N LEU A 60 12.48 25.04 -3.03
CA LEU A 60 13.30 26.09 -2.41
C LEU A 60 13.35 25.91 -0.89
N LEU A 61 12.20 25.71 -0.25
CA LEU A 61 12.11 25.41 1.17
C LEU A 61 12.92 24.16 1.54
N LEU A 62 12.85 23.10 0.72
CA LEU A 62 13.64 21.89 0.96
C LEU A 62 15.14 22.18 0.88
N THR A 63 15.59 23.02 -0.05
CA THR A 63 16.98 23.44 -0.15
C THR A 63 17.44 24.23 1.09
N GLU A 64 16.60 25.11 1.64
CA GLU A 64 16.87 25.81 2.90
C GLU A 64 17.00 24.83 4.08
N VAL A 65 16.08 23.87 4.21
CA VAL A 65 16.14 22.84 5.26
C VAL A 65 17.42 21.99 5.16
N LEU A 66 17.84 21.65 3.93
CA LEU A 66 19.09 20.90 3.73
C LEU A 66 20.32 21.72 4.14
N LYS A 67 20.33 23.01 3.81
CA LYS A 67 21.39 23.94 4.25
C LYS A 67 21.45 24.02 5.78
N GLU A 68 20.32 24.15 6.46
CA GLU A 68 20.28 24.15 7.93
C GLU A 68 20.76 22.83 8.54
N ARG A 69 20.39 21.70 7.93
CA ARG A 69 20.84 20.38 8.36
C ARG A 69 22.35 20.25 8.26
N ASP A 70 22.95 20.70 7.16
CA ASP A 70 24.41 20.67 6.98
C ASP A 70 25.09 21.53 8.06
N ALA A 71 24.55 22.72 8.36
CA ALA A 71 25.03 23.55 9.46
C ALA A 71 24.93 22.87 10.84
N GLN A 72 23.83 22.15 11.11
CA GLN A 72 23.66 21.38 12.35
C GLN A 72 24.64 20.21 12.44
N ILE A 73 24.93 19.52 11.34
CA ILE A 73 25.92 18.43 11.29
C ILE A 73 27.31 18.98 11.61
N GLU A 74 27.70 20.10 10.98
CA GLU A 74 28.98 20.76 11.25
C GLU A 74 29.07 21.24 12.71
N PHE A 75 27.99 21.79 13.25
CA PHE A 75 27.93 22.17 14.66
C PHE A 75 28.09 20.96 15.59
N LYS A 76 27.43 19.83 15.29
CA LYS A 76 27.57 18.59 16.07
C LYS A 76 29.00 18.04 15.99
N LYS A 77 29.63 18.02 14.82
CA LYS A 77 31.04 17.60 14.68
C LYS A 77 31.97 18.44 15.56
N LYS A 78 31.77 19.76 15.60
CA LYS A 78 32.53 20.66 16.48
C LYS A 78 32.27 20.36 17.96
N LYS A 79 31.02 20.08 18.35
CA LYS A 79 30.66 19.72 19.74
C LYS A 79 31.21 18.36 20.18
N LEU A 80 31.30 17.41 19.27
CA LEU A 80 31.86 16.08 19.47
C LEU A 80 33.40 16.05 19.47
N SER A 81 34.08 17.20 19.37
CA SER A 81 35.52 17.24 19.59
C SER A 81 35.82 16.62 20.95
N PRO A 82 36.66 15.56 21.04
CA PRO A 82 36.91 14.90 22.30
C PRO A 82 37.43 15.90 23.32
N ASP A 83 36.89 15.82 24.53
CA ASP A 83 37.33 16.64 25.65
C ASP A 83 38.78 16.26 25.96
N LYS A 84 39.72 16.99 25.35
CA LYS A 84 41.16 16.72 25.42
C LYS A 84 41.63 16.58 26.87
N LYS A 85 40.98 17.29 27.80
CA LYS A 85 41.24 17.20 29.25
C LYS A 85 40.92 15.82 29.81
N TRP A 86 39.84 15.19 29.35
CA TRP A 86 39.45 13.84 29.76
C TRP A 86 40.45 12.79 29.24
N GLU A 87 40.93 12.94 28.01
CA GLU A 87 41.97 12.06 27.45
C GLU A 87 43.30 12.21 28.19
N GLU A 88 43.70 13.44 28.54
CA GLU A 88 44.91 13.72 29.32
C GLU A 88 44.81 13.17 30.76
N LEU A 89 43.66 13.32 31.41
CA LEU A 89 43.39 12.73 32.73
C LEU A 89 43.46 11.20 32.72
N LEU A 90 42.94 10.56 31.66
CA LEU A 90 43.03 9.11 31.49
C LEU A 90 44.48 8.64 31.38
N LYS A 91 45.29 9.33 30.57
CA LYS A 91 46.73 9.00 30.41
C LYS A 91 47.48 9.12 31.73
N HIS A 92 47.27 10.22 32.45
CA HIS A 92 47.89 10.43 33.76
C HIS A 92 47.48 9.34 34.78
N ASN A 93 46.21 8.94 34.79
CA ASN A 93 45.73 7.86 35.67
C ASN A 93 46.35 6.50 35.32
N PHE A 94 46.51 6.18 34.03
CA PHE A 94 47.20 4.97 33.59
C PHE A 94 48.68 4.97 33.99
N GLU A 95 49.38 6.08 33.80
CA GLU A 95 50.78 6.23 34.19
C GLU A 95 50.96 6.04 35.70
N LYS A 96 50.07 6.63 36.50
CA LYS A 96 50.09 6.47 37.96
C LYS A 96 49.84 5.02 38.37
N ALA A 97 48.86 4.34 37.77
CA ALA A 97 48.57 2.93 38.06
C ALA A 97 49.76 2.02 37.73
N LEU A 98 50.45 2.28 36.61
CA LEU A 98 51.64 1.54 36.21
C LEU A 98 52.79 1.74 37.20
N GLN A 99 53.02 2.97 37.67
CA GLN A 99 54.04 3.25 38.68
C GLN A 99 53.74 2.55 40.01
N GLU A 100 52.48 2.55 40.46
CA GLU A 100 52.07 1.84 41.68
C GLU A 100 52.27 0.32 41.56
N GLU A 101 52.01 -0.27 40.40
CA GLU A 101 52.25 -1.70 40.15
C GLU A 101 53.75 -2.05 40.15
N GLN A 102 54.58 -1.20 39.53
CA GLN A 102 56.04 -1.33 39.56
C GLN A 102 56.58 -1.28 41.00
N GLN A 103 56.14 -0.30 41.80
CA GLN A 103 56.54 -0.19 43.21
C GLN A 103 56.12 -1.42 44.05
N LYS A 104 54.90 -1.95 43.83
CA LYS A 104 54.45 -3.18 44.50
C LYS A 104 55.28 -4.39 44.07
N ALA A 105 55.67 -4.48 42.80
CA ALA A 105 56.54 -5.54 42.30
C ALA A 105 57.94 -5.46 42.93
N GLU A 106 58.53 -4.26 43.02
CA GLU A 106 59.81 -4.04 43.68
C GLU A 106 59.76 -4.40 45.16
N LYS A 107 58.72 -4.00 45.88
CA LYS A 107 58.55 -4.34 47.29
C LYS A 107 58.50 -5.86 47.49
N ARG A 108 57.67 -6.57 46.71
CA ARG A 108 57.61 -8.05 46.73
C ARG A 108 58.97 -8.68 46.44
N ARG A 109 59.77 -8.09 45.55
CA ARG A 109 61.13 -8.58 45.27
C ARG A 109 62.06 -8.39 46.47
N ARG A 110 62.02 -7.23 47.13
CA ARG A 110 62.83 -6.96 48.34
C ARG A 110 62.45 -7.91 49.48
N ASP A 111 61.16 -8.10 49.72
CA ASP A 111 60.67 -8.99 50.78
C ASP A 111 61.12 -10.44 50.56
N ARG A 112 61.09 -10.93 49.31
CA ARG A 112 61.60 -12.28 48.97
C ARG A 112 63.11 -12.41 49.20
N LEU A 113 63.88 -11.38 48.88
CA LEU A 113 65.32 -11.38 49.09
C LEU A 113 65.67 -11.40 50.59
N ALA A 114 64.95 -10.63 51.40
CA ALA A 114 65.11 -10.62 52.86
C ALA A 114 64.75 -11.99 53.47
N LEU A 115 63.61 -12.57 53.06
CA LEU A 115 63.24 -13.91 53.51
C LEU A 115 64.28 -14.97 53.14
N ALA A 116 64.86 -14.87 51.94
CA ALA A 116 65.90 -15.79 51.50
C ALA A 116 67.18 -15.66 52.33
N SER A 117 67.59 -14.43 52.70
CA SER A 117 68.73 -14.24 53.60
C SER A 117 68.45 -14.78 55.00
N ASP A 118 67.24 -14.60 55.52
CA ASP A 118 66.86 -15.11 56.84
C ASP A 118 66.88 -16.64 56.88
N HIS A 119 66.34 -17.30 55.85
CA HIS A 119 66.40 -18.76 55.74
C HIS A 119 67.84 -19.28 55.64
N LEU A 120 68.71 -18.57 54.91
CA LEU A 120 70.11 -18.95 54.80
C LEU A 120 70.84 -18.80 56.15
N GLN A 121 70.47 -17.81 56.95
CA GLN A 121 70.98 -17.67 58.31
C GLN A 121 70.47 -18.79 59.22
N GLN A 122 69.18 -19.12 59.17
CA GLN A 122 68.60 -20.24 59.94
C GLN A 122 69.28 -21.57 59.61
N ILE A 123 69.59 -21.84 58.34
CA ILE A 123 70.29 -23.07 57.94
C ILE A 123 71.67 -23.13 58.61
N LYS A 124 72.43 -22.03 58.60
CA LYS A 124 73.74 -21.97 59.26
C LYS A 124 73.65 -22.17 60.77
N GLU A 125 72.68 -21.53 61.41
CA GLU A 125 72.42 -21.72 62.85
C GLU A 125 72.08 -23.18 63.17
N HIS A 126 71.26 -23.83 62.34
CA HIS A 126 70.97 -25.26 62.48
C HIS A 126 72.21 -26.14 62.26
N GLU A 127 73.05 -25.84 61.27
CA GLU A 127 74.31 -26.56 61.03
C GLU A 127 75.24 -26.46 62.24
N GLU A 128 75.40 -25.27 62.83
CA GLU A 128 76.21 -25.05 64.04
C GLU A 128 75.63 -25.81 65.25
N VAL A 129 74.31 -25.80 65.43
CA VAL A 129 73.63 -26.57 66.49
C VAL A 129 73.80 -28.07 66.29
N ASP A 130 73.71 -28.57 65.06
CA ASP A 130 73.91 -29.98 64.74
C ASP A 130 75.38 -30.41 64.91
N GLU A 131 76.33 -29.51 64.67
CA GLU A 131 77.75 -29.74 65.00
C GLU A 131 77.96 -29.85 66.51
N LEU A 132 77.38 -28.94 67.30
CA LEU A 132 77.43 -29.01 68.76
C LEU A 132 76.77 -30.29 69.29
N ARG A 133 75.60 -30.65 68.76
CA ARG A 133 74.91 -31.91 69.12
C ARG A 133 75.78 -33.11 68.79
N ARG A 134 76.42 -33.16 67.63
CA ARG A 134 77.37 -34.23 67.29
C ARG A 134 78.54 -34.32 68.27
N GLN A 135 79.04 -33.20 68.77
CA GLN A 135 80.09 -33.19 69.80
C GLN A 135 79.57 -33.68 71.16
N GLU A 136 78.34 -33.33 71.54
CA GLU A 136 77.69 -33.83 72.76
C GLU A 136 77.39 -35.33 72.65
N GLU A 137 76.84 -35.81 71.53
CA GLU A 137 76.61 -37.23 71.27
C GLU A 137 77.91 -38.05 71.33
N GLN A 138 79.04 -37.47 70.90
CA GLN A 138 80.35 -38.11 71.05
C GLN A 138 80.75 -38.23 72.53
N LYS A 139 80.57 -37.17 73.33
CA LYS A 139 80.84 -37.20 74.78
C LYS A 139 79.92 -38.18 75.49
N ASP A 140 78.63 -38.17 75.16
CA ASP A 140 77.63 -39.09 75.69
C ASP A 140 77.94 -40.53 75.29
N ALA A 141 78.35 -40.79 74.05
CA ALA A 141 78.76 -42.12 73.62
C ALA A 141 80.00 -42.62 74.36
N GLU A 142 80.96 -41.75 74.66
CA GLU A 142 82.11 -42.09 75.51
C GLU A 142 81.70 -42.37 76.96
N GLU A 143 80.75 -41.61 77.50
CA GLU A 143 80.22 -41.82 78.85
C GLU A 143 79.38 -43.10 78.95
N ILE A 144 78.52 -43.37 77.97
CA ILE A 144 77.78 -44.63 77.82
C ILE A 144 78.75 -45.79 77.76
N LYS A 145 79.84 -45.71 76.96
CA LYS A 145 80.87 -46.78 76.94
C LYS A 145 81.50 -47.02 78.31
N LYS A 146 81.71 -45.98 79.12
CA LYS A 146 82.21 -46.12 80.50
C LYS A 146 81.15 -46.76 81.41
N GLN A 147 79.89 -46.32 81.32
CA GLN A 147 78.78 -46.84 82.10
C GLN A 147 78.41 -48.29 81.73
N THR A 148 78.43 -48.65 80.45
CA THR A 148 78.20 -50.03 79.98
C THR A 148 79.25 -50.98 80.57
N LYS A 149 80.53 -50.57 80.59
CA LYS A 149 81.59 -51.37 81.23
C LYS A 149 81.34 -51.57 82.73
N LEU A 150 80.85 -50.55 83.44
CA LEU A 150 80.48 -50.65 84.85
C LEU A 150 79.26 -51.57 85.05
N TYR A 151 78.23 -51.40 84.23
CA TYR A 151 77.02 -52.21 84.26
C TYR A 151 77.28 -53.69 83.95
N GLU A 152 78.14 -54.01 82.98
CA GLU A 152 78.54 -55.39 82.71
C GLU A 152 79.19 -56.03 83.94
N LEU A 153 80.03 -55.28 84.65
CA LEU A 153 80.65 -55.69 85.91
C LEU A 153 79.61 -55.91 87.03
N GLU A 154 78.63 -55.03 87.17
CA GLU A 154 77.54 -55.18 88.14
C GLU A 154 76.60 -56.34 87.78
N ARG A 155 76.25 -56.51 86.52
CA ARG A 155 75.38 -57.58 86.03
C ARG A 155 76.03 -58.96 86.20
N GLN A 156 77.34 -59.06 86.03
CA GLN A 156 78.08 -60.27 86.39
C GLN A 156 77.98 -60.58 87.90
N ARG A 157 77.91 -59.57 88.76
CA ARG A 157 77.70 -59.76 90.22
C ARG A 157 76.24 -60.10 90.55
N GLU A 158 75.28 -59.48 89.85
CA GLU A 158 73.84 -59.71 90.07
C GLU A 158 73.38 -61.07 89.54
N ASN A 159 73.86 -61.51 88.37
CA ASN A 159 73.54 -62.83 87.84
C ASN A 159 73.98 -63.95 88.80
N LYS A 160 75.16 -63.78 89.44
CA LYS A 160 75.60 -64.70 90.51
C LYS A 160 74.59 -64.75 91.67
N ARG A 161 73.98 -63.62 92.05
CA ARG A 161 72.93 -63.57 93.10
C ARG A 161 71.58 -64.15 92.64
N LYS A 162 71.20 -63.94 91.38
CA LYS A 162 69.93 -64.45 90.84
C LYS A 162 69.95 -65.96 90.65
N GLU A 163 71.09 -66.54 90.28
CA GLU A 163 71.24 -68.00 90.27
C GLU A 163 71.00 -68.58 91.67
N GLU A 164 71.47 -67.89 92.71
CA GLU A 164 71.19 -68.25 94.11
C GLU A 164 69.70 -68.11 94.47
N GLU A 165 69.00 -67.06 94.02
CA GLU A 165 67.56 -66.83 94.30
C GLU A 165 66.58 -67.72 93.50
N MET A 166 66.90 -68.04 92.24
CA MET A 166 66.04 -68.88 91.39
C MET A 166 65.90 -70.30 91.93
N LEU A 167 66.97 -70.81 92.55
CA LEU A 167 66.96 -72.06 93.29
C LEU A 167 65.98 -72.04 94.48
N GLU A 168 65.68 -70.86 95.03
CA GLU A 168 64.72 -70.70 96.14
C GLU A 168 63.27 -70.52 95.66
N LEU A 169 63.02 -69.72 94.62
CA LEU A 169 61.66 -69.43 94.12
C LEU A 169 60.96 -70.64 93.49
N GLN A 170 61.72 -71.51 92.81
CA GLN A 170 61.17 -72.72 92.19
C GLN A 170 60.46 -73.61 93.22
N LYS A 171 60.93 -73.59 94.47
CA LYS A 171 60.31 -74.31 95.59
C LYS A 171 58.93 -73.74 95.99
N ALA A 172 58.67 -72.44 95.77
CA ALA A 172 57.44 -71.76 96.20
C ALA A 172 56.29 -71.79 95.17
N TYR A 173 56.57 -71.71 93.87
CA TYR A 173 55.55 -71.58 92.81
C TYR A 173 54.64 -72.80 92.68
N HIS A 174 55.20 -73.99 92.87
CA HIS A 174 54.41 -75.23 92.80
C HIS A 174 53.25 -75.26 93.80
N ALA A 175 53.24 -74.43 94.84
CA ALA A 175 52.17 -74.35 95.83
C ALA A 175 50.93 -73.49 95.43
N TYR A 176 51.01 -72.60 94.43
CA TYR A 176 49.95 -71.60 94.14
C TYR A 176 48.91 -72.03 93.08
N ILE A 177 49.35 -72.68 91.99
CA ILE A 177 48.54 -72.98 90.78
C ILE A 177 47.24 -73.73 91.11
N GLU A 178 47.27 -74.55 92.15
CA GLU A 178 46.18 -75.39 92.57
C GLU A 178 44.93 -74.58 93.02
N ASN A 179 45.08 -73.30 93.39
CA ASN A 179 43.98 -72.48 93.95
C ASN A 179 43.07 -71.75 92.94
N ARG A 180 43.49 -71.48 91.69
CA ARG A 180 42.85 -70.48 90.80
C ARG A 180 41.69 -70.97 89.94
N ASN A 181 41.69 -72.23 89.52
CA ASN A 181 40.85 -72.68 88.40
C ASN A 181 39.33 -72.72 88.69
N THR A 182 38.93 -72.38 89.91
CA THR A 182 37.58 -72.49 90.44
C THR A 182 36.62 -71.31 90.13
N LEU A 183 37.10 -70.14 89.70
CA LEU A 183 36.32 -68.88 89.71
C LEU A 183 35.59 -68.42 88.41
N ARG A 184 35.90 -68.96 87.22
CA ARG A 184 35.74 -68.20 85.95
C ARG A 184 34.44 -68.39 85.13
N GLN A 185 33.58 -69.34 85.44
CA GLN A 185 32.64 -69.86 84.42
C GLN A 185 31.24 -69.19 84.34
N LEU A 186 30.99 -68.03 84.99
CA LEU A 186 29.63 -67.57 85.33
C LEU A 186 28.99 -66.43 84.49
N GLN A 187 29.70 -65.74 83.58
CA GLN A 187 29.35 -64.35 83.18
C GLN A 187 28.73 -64.07 81.77
N ALA A 188 28.65 -64.98 80.79
CA ALA A 188 28.68 -64.61 79.36
C ALA A 188 27.38 -64.58 78.49
N GLN A 189 26.13 -64.44 79.00
CA GLN A 189 24.92 -64.82 78.20
C GLN A 189 23.86 -63.73 77.80
N GLN A 190 23.99 -62.42 78.06
CA GLN A 190 22.83 -61.48 78.05
C GLN A 190 22.62 -60.50 76.85
N GLU A 191 23.50 -60.34 75.85
CA GLU A 191 23.57 -59.07 75.05
C GLU A 191 22.95 -59.00 73.61
N ALA A 192 22.26 -59.98 73.01
CA ALA A 192 22.18 -60.08 71.53
C ALA A 192 20.90 -59.65 70.70
N GLU A 193 19.76 -59.16 71.24
CA GLU A 193 18.44 -59.26 70.55
C GLU A 193 17.79 -58.01 69.84
N GLU A 194 18.28 -56.76 69.91
CA GLU A 194 17.43 -55.56 69.64
C GLU A 194 17.35 -54.90 68.20
N ASN A 195 18.06 -55.33 67.14
CA ASN A 195 18.43 -54.42 66.00
C ASN A 195 17.63 -54.41 64.62
N ASP A 196 16.42 -54.96 64.44
CA ASP A 196 15.84 -55.29 63.09
C ASP A 196 14.86 -54.35 62.27
N LYS A 197 14.16 -53.28 62.74
CA LYS A 197 12.81 -52.89 62.15
C LYS A 197 12.63 -51.73 61.10
N LEU A 198 13.62 -50.94 60.66
CA LEU A 198 13.38 -49.60 60.03
C LEU A 198 13.28 -49.51 58.46
N ARG A 199 13.49 -50.57 57.67
CA ARG A 199 13.87 -50.44 56.23
C ARG A 199 12.74 -50.38 55.15
N ASP A 200 11.45 -50.61 55.42
CA ASP A 200 10.46 -50.96 54.36
C ASP A 200 9.60 -49.82 53.74
N TYR A 201 9.52 -48.60 54.30
CA TYR A 201 8.44 -47.63 53.98
C TYR A 201 8.56 -46.84 52.64
N VAL A 202 9.72 -46.76 51.98
CA VAL A 202 10.00 -45.73 50.94
C VAL A 202 9.58 -46.11 49.49
N LYS A 203 9.27 -47.37 49.16
CA LYS A 203 9.12 -47.84 47.76
C LYS A 203 7.78 -47.53 47.03
N ALA A 204 6.70 -47.13 47.70
CA ALA A 204 5.35 -47.12 47.11
C ALA A 204 4.93 -45.87 46.27
N ARG A 205 5.60 -44.72 46.39
CA ARG A 205 5.06 -43.41 45.93
C ARG A 205 5.26 -43.07 44.43
N LYS A 206 6.02 -43.85 43.65
CA LYS A 206 6.51 -43.47 42.30
C LYS A 206 5.61 -43.90 41.09
N TYR A 207 4.59 -44.73 41.27
CA TYR A 207 3.84 -45.39 40.17
C TYR A 207 2.66 -44.57 39.58
N LEU A 208 2.03 -43.67 40.32
CA LEU A 208 0.75 -43.03 39.96
C LEU A 208 0.80 -41.94 38.85
N SER A 209 1.98 -41.47 38.45
CA SER A 209 2.11 -40.30 37.55
C SER A 209 2.02 -40.60 36.04
N ASN A 210 2.11 -41.86 35.61
CA ASN A 210 2.21 -42.22 34.19
C ASN A 210 0.86 -42.42 33.47
N LEU A 211 -0.26 -42.54 34.18
CA LEU A 211 -1.57 -42.89 33.58
C LEU A 211 -2.32 -41.72 32.90
N ARG A 212 -1.85 -40.47 33.05
CA ARG A 212 -2.62 -39.26 32.68
C ARG A 212 -2.37 -38.75 31.25
N ARG A 213 -1.34 -39.25 30.55
CA ARG A 213 -0.83 -38.71 29.28
C ARG A 213 -1.40 -39.40 28.01
N GLU A 214 -2.09 -40.53 28.14
CA GLU A 214 -2.60 -41.30 27.00
C GLU A 214 -4.01 -40.90 26.50
N LYS A 215 -4.80 -40.10 27.25
CA LYS A 215 -6.21 -39.82 26.90
C LYS A 215 -6.48 -38.60 26.00
N GLU A 216 -5.48 -37.78 25.65
CA GLU A 216 -5.68 -36.52 24.93
C GLU A 216 -5.53 -36.60 23.39
N LEU A 217 -5.09 -37.73 22.83
CA LEU A 217 -4.86 -37.89 21.37
C LEU A 217 -6.09 -38.35 20.56
N GLU A 218 -7.19 -38.72 21.21
CA GLU A 218 -8.37 -39.32 20.56
C GLU A 218 -9.35 -38.28 19.95
N THR A 219 -9.30 -37.01 20.36
CA THR A 219 -10.37 -36.02 20.07
C THR A 219 -10.18 -35.17 18.79
N HIS A 220 -9.06 -35.31 18.08
CA HIS A 220 -8.74 -34.41 16.95
C HIS A 220 -9.12 -34.96 15.55
N ARG A 221 -9.60 -36.21 15.45
CA ARG A 221 -9.88 -36.88 14.17
C ARG A 221 -11.33 -36.69 13.64
N GLN A 222 -12.19 -36.00 14.40
CA GLN A 222 -13.64 -35.89 14.11
C GLN A 222 -14.08 -34.61 13.35
N MET A 223 -13.19 -33.67 12.97
CA MET A 223 -13.63 -32.34 12.47
C MET A 223 -13.47 -32.05 10.95
N GLU A 224 -12.90 -32.92 10.11
CA GLU A 224 -12.60 -32.57 8.70
C GLU A 224 -13.52 -33.15 7.60
N GLU A 225 -14.43 -34.10 7.88
CA GLU A 225 -15.23 -34.76 6.82
C GLU A 225 -16.54 -34.03 6.42
N HIS A 226 -16.94 -32.98 7.12
CA HIS A 226 -18.24 -32.29 6.90
C HIS A 226 -18.22 -31.23 5.77
N ARG A 227 -17.04 -30.84 5.26
CA ARG A 227 -16.87 -29.72 4.31
C ARG A 227 -17.08 -30.06 2.83
N ASN A 228 -17.15 -31.34 2.44
CA ASN A 228 -17.15 -31.75 1.02
C ASN A 228 -18.55 -31.94 0.38
N ARG A 229 -19.66 -31.57 1.06
CA ARG A 229 -21.04 -31.73 0.54
C ARG A 229 -21.65 -30.51 -0.16
N ILE A 230 -21.00 -29.34 -0.17
CA ILE A 230 -21.60 -28.08 -0.65
C ILE A 230 -21.18 -27.71 -2.08
N THR A 231 -20.17 -28.37 -2.66
CA THR A 231 -19.57 -27.95 -3.94
C THR A 231 -20.15 -28.62 -5.18
N SER A 232 -20.96 -29.67 -5.04
CA SER A 232 -21.59 -30.35 -6.20
C SER A 232 -22.94 -29.75 -6.62
N LEU A 233 -23.44 -28.74 -5.89
CA LEU A 233 -24.71 -28.04 -6.13
C LEU A 233 -24.60 -26.89 -7.16
N LEU A 234 -23.53 -26.85 -7.97
CA LEU A 234 -23.22 -25.70 -8.84
C LEU A 234 -23.06 -26.02 -10.34
N HIS A 235 -23.32 -27.25 -10.82
CA HIS A 235 -22.96 -27.59 -12.21
C HIS A 235 -24.10 -27.86 -13.20
N GLU A 236 -25.34 -28.10 -12.78
CA GLU A 236 -26.41 -28.49 -13.73
C GLU A 236 -27.66 -27.59 -13.71
N MET A 237 -27.55 -26.40 -13.09
CA MET A 237 -28.06 -25.20 -13.77
C MET A 237 -27.50 -25.25 -15.21
N THR A 238 -28.30 -24.93 -16.23
CA THR A 238 -27.86 -24.63 -17.61
C THR A 238 -27.76 -25.76 -18.64
N LYS A 239 -28.89 -26.41 -18.96
CA LYS A 239 -29.14 -26.90 -20.34
C LYS A 239 -30.64 -27.22 -20.57
N GLN A 240 -31.58 -26.27 -20.43
CA GLN A 240 -32.01 -25.29 -21.44
C GLN A 240 -32.70 -25.92 -22.70
N LYS A 241 -34.04 -25.75 -22.87
CA LYS A 241 -34.72 -24.98 -23.96
C LYS A 241 -36.13 -25.48 -24.44
N PHE A 242 -37.09 -24.54 -24.37
CA PHE A 242 -38.14 -24.09 -25.34
C PHE A 242 -39.45 -24.87 -25.66
N GLU A 243 -40.50 -24.05 -25.80
CA GLU A 243 -41.92 -24.23 -26.13
C GLU A 243 -42.19 -24.33 -27.66
N ASP A 244 -43.34 -24.85 -28.11
CA ASP A 244 -44.52 -24.07 -28.60
C ASP A 244 -45.43 -24.75 -29.69
N GLU A 245 -46.69 -24.27 -29.75
CA GLU A 245 -47.69 -24.15 -30.85
C GLU A 245 -48.71 -25.24 -31.33
N ASP A 246 -49.99 -24.82 -31.29
CA ASP A 246 -51.11 -24.84 -32.28
C ASP A 246 -51.54 -26.08 -33.11
N ALA A 247 -52.86 -26.39 -33.07
CA ALA A 247 -53.76 -26.47 -34.26
C ALA A 247 -55.19 -27.04 -34.02
N ARG A 248 -56.20 -26.39 -34.64
CA ARG A 248 -57.44 -26.91 -35.31
C ARG A 248 -58.79 -27.10 -34.58
N VAL A 249 -59.64 -26.09 -34.77
CA VAL A 249 -61.11 -26.15 -34.93
C VAL A 249 -61.46 -26.65 -36.35
N SER A 250 -62.60 -27.35 -36.52
CA SER A 250 -63.53 -27.25 -37.67
C SER A 250 -64.39 -28.53 -37.87
N ARG A 251 -65.71 -28.44 -37.62
CA ARG A 251 -66.80 -28.70 -38.61
C ARG A 251 -68.18 -28.98 -37.97
N ASP A 252 -69.09 -28.01 -38.15
CA ASP A 252 -70.54 -28.18 -38.38
C ASP A 252 -70.79 -28.17 -39.91
N ILE A 253 -71.85 -28.84 -40.40
CA ILE A 253 -72.67 -28.55 -41.61
C ILE A 253 -73.39 -29.85 -42.01
N GLU A 254 -74.72 -29.93 -41.88
CA GLU A 254 -75.55 -30.82 -42.74
C GLU A 254 -77.10 -30.62 -42.71
N GLU A 255 -77.68 -29.67 -41.97
CA GLU A 255 -79.16 -29.64 -41.77
C GLU A 255 -79.99 -28.59 -42.57
N VAL A 256 -79.54 -28.03 -43.71
CA VAL A 256 -80.25 -26.88 -44.37
C VAL A 256 -80.97 -27.20 -45.70
N GLU A 257 -81.02 -28.44 -46.19
CA GLU A 257 -81.49 -28.70 -47.57
C GLU A 257 -82.95 -29.15 -47.78
N VAL A 258 -83.81 -29.20 -46.76
CA VAL A 258 -85.17 -29.81 -46.93
C VAL A 258 -86.32 -28.80 -47.17
N GLN A 259 -86.09 -27.47 -47.11
CA GLN A 259 -87.20 -26.49 -47.16
C GLN A 259 -87.58 -25.90 -48.55
N LYS A 260 -86.94 -26.26 -49.67
CA LYS A 260 -87.10 -25.53 -50.95
C LYS A 260 -88.17 -26.02 -51.93
N GLU A 261 -88.83 -27.15 -51.70
CA GLU A 261 -89.58 -27.82 -52.78
C GLU A 261 -91.11 -27.64 -52.77
N LYS A 262 -91.68 -26.83 -51.88
CA LYS A 262 -93.16 -26.71 -51.73
C LYS A 262 -93.78 -25.38 -52.20
N GLU A 263 -92.98 -24.39 -52.63
CA GLU A 263 -93.49 -23.04 -52.96
C GLU A 263 -93.76 -22.78 -54.47
N GLU A 264 -93.54 -23.74 -55.36
CA GLU A 264 -93.57 -23.46 -56.81
C GLU A 264 -94.92 -23.67 -57.51
N LYS A 265 -95.87 -24.40 -56.92
CA LYS A 265 -97.06 -24.85 -57.68
C LYS A 265 -98.29 -23.92 -57.61
N GLU A 266 -98.35 -22.95 -56.70
CA GLU A 266 -99.48 -22.01 -56.59
C GLU A 266 -99.39 -20.80 -57.53
N LYS A 267 -98.27 -20.63 -58.25
CA LYS A 267 -97.96 -19.40 -58.99
C LYS A 267 -98.51 -19.33 -60.41
N GLU A 268 -98.97 -20.43 -61.00
CA GLU A 268 -99.18 -20.48 -62.46
C GLU A 268 -100.55 -19.96 -62.94
N GLU A 269 -101.60 -20.04 -62.12
CA GLU A 269 -102.96 -19.73 -62.59
C GLU A 269 -103.33 -18.24 -62.54
N LYS A 270 -102.71 -17.43 -61.67
CA LYS A 270 -102.91 -15.97 -61.61
C LYS A 270 -102.36 -15.23 -62.85
N ASN A 271 -101.44 -15.86 -63.59
CA ASN A 271 -100.69 -15.21 -64.66
C ASN A 271 -101.50 -14.89 -65.93
N LYS A 272 -102.60 -15.60 -66.22
CA LYS A 272 -103.29 -15.49 -67.52
C LYS A 272 -104.19 -14.28 -67.67
N ALA A 273 -104.83 -13.82 -66.60
CA ALA A 273 -105.73 -12.67 -66.64
C ALA A 273 -104.98 -11.33 -66.63
N GLU A 274 -103.81 -11.29 -65.99
CA GLU A 274 -102.91 -10.13 -65.99
C GLU A 274 -102.37 -9.83 -67.41
N LEU A 275 -102.16 -10.85 -68.24
CA LEU A 275 -101.53 -10.72 -69.57
C LEU A 275 -102.26 -9.78 -70.56
N GLN A 276 -103.58 -9.60 -70.44
CA GLN A 276 -104.36 -8.81 -71.40
C GLN A 276 -104.49 -7.33 -71.03
N SER A 277 -104.59 -6.98 -69.73
CA SER A 277 -104.51 -5.58 -69.27
C SER A 277 -103.12 -5.01 -69.53
N ILE A 278 -102.10 -5.85 -69.39
CA ILE A 278 -100.72 -5.58 -69.73
C ILE A 278 -100.57 -5.16 -71.21
N ALA A 279 -101.30 -5.76 -72.16
CA ALA A 279 -101.11 -5.49 -73.59
C ALA A 279 -101.52 -4.06 -74.03
N LYS A 280 -102.59 -3.49 -73.48
CA LYS A 280 -103.04 -2.12 -73.82
C LYS A 280 -102.18 -1.05 -73.15
N TYR A 281 -101.81 -1.27 -71.88
CA TYR A 281 -100.81 -0.46 -71.18
C TYR A 281 -99.46 -0.48 -71.92
N ARG A 282 -99.06 -1.64 -72.47
CA ARG A 282 -97.84 -1.79 -73.29
C ARG A 282 -97.83 -0.87 -74.50
N ALA A 283 -98.94 -0.71 -75.23
CA ALA A 283 -98.95 0.11 -76.45
C ALA A 283 -98.77 1.61 -76.16
N THR A 284 -99.44 2.15 -75.14
CA THR A 284 -99.26 3.54 -74.69
C THR A 284 -97.89 3.76 -74.05
N LEU A 285 -97.39 2.74 -73.33
CA LEU A 285 -96.01 2.72 -72.87
C LEU A 285 -95.04 2.82 -74.04
N MET A 286 -95.22 2.09 -75.14
CA MET A 286 -94.26 2.09 -76.26
C MET A 286 -94.09 3.49 -76.88
N LYS A 287 -95.17 4.26 -77.07
CA LYS A 287 -95.08 5.62 -77.62
C LYS A 287 -94.43 6.60 -76.64
N ASN A 288 -94.87 6.61 -75.39
CA ASN A 288 -94.25 7.43 -74.35
C ASN A 288 -92.79 7.01 -74.11
N LYS A 289 -92.47 5.74 -74.30
CA LYS A 289 -91.11 5.19 -74.21
C LYS A 289 -90.26 5.66 -75.38
N GLU A 290 -90.78 5.73 -76.61
CA GLU A 290 -90.02 6.27 -77.75
C GLU A 290 -89.71 7.77 -77.61
N GLU A 291 -90.65 8.58 -77.12
CA GLU A 291 -90.42 10.01 -76.89
C GLU A 291 -89.46 10.25 -75.73
N LYS A 292 -89.63 9.50 -74.62
CA LYS A 292 -88.65 9.48 -73.53
C LYS A 292 -87.29 9.03 -74.01
N GLU A 293 -87.19 7.93 -74.77
CA GLU A 293 -85.91 7.47 -75.32
C GLU A 293 -85.22 8.52 -76.20
N LYS A 294 -85.96 9.37 -76.90
CA LYS A 294 -85.35 10.48 -77.67
C LYS A 294 -84.86 11.61 -76.76
N GLN A 295 -85.63 11.96 -75.73
CA GLN A 295 -85.21 12.94 -74.71
C GLN A 295 -84.02 12.40 -73.91
N ASP A 296 -84.11 11.19 -73.39
CA ASP A 296 -83.04 10.46 -72.70
C ASP A 296 -81.77 10.37 -73.56
N ARG A 297 -81.89 10.18 -74.89
CA ARG A 297 -80.72 10.18 -75.79
C ARG A 297 -80.09 11.55 -75.98
N LEU A 298 -80.86 12.63 -75.91
CA LEU A 298 -80.35 14.00 -75.99
C LEU A 298 -79.71 14.39 -74.65
N GLU A 299 -80.41 14.15 -73.54
CA GLU A 299 -79.91 14.34 -72.18
C GLU A 299 -78.64 13.51 -71.96
N ALA A 300 -78.60 12.22 -72.33
CA ALA A 300 -77.40 11.40 -72.23
C ALA A 300 -76.21 11.92 -73.06
N LYS A 301 -76.46 12.59 -74.19
CA LYS A 301 -75.38 13.23 -74.99
C LYS A 301 -74.87 14.51 -74.34
N GLU A 302 -75.76 15.30 -73.77
CA GLU A 302 -75.40 16.51 -73.01
C GLU A 302 -74.67 16.15 -71.72
N GLU A 303 -75.16 15.14 -70.98
CA GLU A 303 -74.49 14.55 -69.83
C GLU A 303 -73.12 13.99 -70.20
N LEU A 304 -73.00 13.24 -71.31
CA LEU A 304 -71.70 12.74 -71.76
C LEU A 304 -70.72 13.88 -72.07
N ARG A 305 -71.18 14.96 -72.71
CA ARG A 305 -70.35 16.15 -72.96
C ARG A 305 -69.92 16.81 -71.65
N ALA A 306 -70.85 16.99 -70.71
CA ALA A 306 -70.56 17.54 -69.39
C ALA A 306 -69.57 16.66 -68.61
N ILE A 307 -69.69 15.33 -68.69
CA ILE A 307 -68.75 14.37 -68.09
C ILE A 307 -67.37 14.50 -68.73
N LEU A 308 -67.28 14.60 -70.07
CA LEU A 308 -66.00 14.75 -70.77
C LEU A 308 -65.31 16.07 -70.45
N GLU A 309 -66.06 17.18 -70.40
CA GLU A 309 -65.52 18.49 -70.01
C GLU A 309 -65.08 18.49 -68.54
N ALA A 310 -65.87 17.91 -67.65
CA ALA A 310 -65.51 17.73 -66.24
C ALA A 310 -64.26 16.86 -66.07
N ASP A 311 -64.13 15.76 -66.83
CA ASP A 311 -62.95 14.88 -66.79
C ASP A 311 -61.70 15.60 -67.34
N GLN A 312 -61.83 16.42 -68.38
CA GLN A 312 -60.71 17.23 -68.88
C GLN A 312 -60.25 18.26 -67.83
N ILE A 313 -61.17 18.98 -67.19
CA ILE A 313 -60.85 19.93 -66.13
C ILE A 313 -60.21 19.21 -64.94
N TYR A 314 -60.75 18.05 -64.56
CA TYR A 314 -60.23 17.22 -63.48
C TYR A 314 -58.79 16.75 -63.76
N ARG A 315 -58.52 16.25 -64.97
CA ARG A 315 -57.17 15.84 -65.39
C ARG A 315 -56.19 17.01 -65.36
N ALA A 316 -56.57 18.16 -65.91
CA ALA A 316 -55.73 19.37 -65.91
C ALA A 316 -55.43 19.83 -64.46
N HIS A 317 -56.43 19.80 -63.58
CA HIS A 317 -56.25 20.12 -62.17
C HIS A 317 -55.34 19.12 -61.45
N GLU A 318 -55.48 17.81 -61.72
CA GLU A 318 -54.58 16.77 -61.17
C GLU A 318 -53.14 16.92 -61.66
N GLU A 319 -52.92 17.24 -62.93
CA GLU A 319 -51.59 17.53 -63.48
C GLU A 319 -50.99 18.79 -62.84
N GLU A 320 -51.76 19.85 -62.70
CA GLU A 320 -51.29 21.07 -62.04
C GLU A 320 -50.96 20.82 -60.56
N LYS A 321 -51.78 20.05 -59.85
CA LYS A 321 -51.51 19.64 -58.46
C LYS A 321 -50.22 18.84 -58.35
N LYS A 322 -49.97 17.89 -59.26
CA LYS A 322 -48.71 17.14 -59.33
C LYS A 322 -47.52 18.06 -59.61
N ARG A 323 -47.66 19.02 -60.54
CA ARG A 323 -46.62 20.00 -60.86
C ARG A 323 -46.28 20.88 -59.66
N ARG A 324 -47.30 21.45 -58.98
CA ARG A 324 -47.14 22.25 -57.77
C ARG A 324 -46.45 21.44 -56.67
N GLY A 325 -46.90 20.20 -56.42
CA GLY A 325 -46.26 19.31 -55.46
C GLY A 325 -44.80 18.99 -55.80
N HIS A 326 -44.47 18.80 -57.08
CA HIS A 326 -43.09 18.60 -57.52
C HIS A 326 -42.22 19.84 -57.30
N GLU A 327 -42.72 21.03 -57.65
CA GLU A 327 -42.03 22.30 -57.44
C GLU A 327 -41.79 22.58 -55.95
N GLU A 328 -42.77 22.31 -55.09
CA GLU A 328 -42.64 22.42 -53.64
C GLU A 328 -41.58 21.44 -53.09
N CYS A 329 -41.64 20.16 -53.49
CA CYS A 329 -40.61 19.17 -53.13
C CYS A 329 -39.21 19.62 -53.56
N LYS A 330 -39.08 20.23 -54.74
CA LYS A 330 -37.80 20.77 -55.23
C LYS A 330 -37.33 21.95 -54.38
N ARG A 331 -38.22 22.88 -54.02
CA ARG A 331 -37.93 24.02 -53.14
C ARG A 331 -37.48 23.55 -51.76
N ILE A 332 -38.20 22.61 -51.15
CA ILE A 332 -37.86 22.02 -49.85
C ILE A 332 -36.49 21.34 -49.91
N LYS A 333 -36.23 20.54 -50.95
CA LYS A 333 -34.93 19.88 -51.14
C LYS A 333 -33.79 20.90 -51.28
N GLN A 334 -33.97 21.96 -52.05
CA GLN A 334 -32.98 23.03 -52.19
C GLN A 334 -32.71 23.73 -50.86
N PHE A 335 -33.77 24.06 -50.11
CA PHE A 335 -33.65 24.67 -48.78
C PHE A 335 -32.92 23.75 -47.79
N GLN A 336 -33.21 22.45 -47.79
CA GLN A 336 -32.49 21.48 -46.97
C GLN A 336 -31.01 21.39 -47.35
N ILE A 337 -30.67 21.41 -48.64
CA ILE A 337 -29.27 21.42 -49.11
C ILE A 337 -28.55 22.69 -48.63
N GLN A 338 -29.20 23.85 -48.71
CA GLN A 338 -28.66 25.12 -48.21
C GLN A 338 -28.40 25.05 -46.70
N GLN A 339 -29.37 24.59 -45.91
CA GLN A 339 -29.18 24.40 -44.46
C GLN A 339 -28.04 23.43 -44.14
N MET A 340 -27.90 22.33 -44.88
CA MET A 340 -26.79 21.39 -44.68
C MET A 340 -25.44 22.05 -44.98
N ALA A 341 -25.36 22.88 -46.02
CA ALA A 341 -24.15 23.61 -46.38
C ALA A 341 -23.79 24.66 -45.30
N GLU A 342 -24.76 25.44 -44.83
CA GLU A 342 -24.61 26.40 -43.73
C GLU A 342 -24.12 25.70 -42.46
N ARG A 343 -24.79 24.63 -42.02
CA ARG A 343 -24.38 23.87 -40.83
C ARG A 343 -22.96 23.31 -40.96
N LYS A 344 -22.56 22.88 -42.16
CA LYS A 344 -21.20 22.38 -42.42
C LYS A 344 -20.18 23.53 -42.35
N ALA A 345 -20.50 24.70 -42.89
CA ALA A 345 -19.65 25.89 -42.81
C ALA A 345 -19.49 26.36 -41.35
N ASP A 346 -20.59 26.44 -40.60
CA ASP A 346 -20.57 26.79 -39.18
C ASP A 346 -19.73 25.81 -38.35
N LEU A 347 -19.85 24.50 -38.63
CA LEU A 347 -19.05 23.48 -37.96
C LEU A 347 -17.55 23.64 -38.28
N GLN A 348 -17.20 23.97 -39.52
CA GLN A 348 -15.82 24.25 -39.91
C GLN A 348 -15.28 25.50 -39.22
N GLN A 349 -16.06 26.58 -39.17
CA GLN A 349 -15.70 27.80 -38.45
C GLN A 349 -15.51 27.54 -36.96
N LYS A 350 -16.42 26.79 -36.31
CA LYS A 350 -16.28 26.39 -34.90
C LYS A 350 -15.00 25.59 -34.67
N ARG A 351 -14.72 24.59 -35.53
CA ARG A 351 -13.47 23.81 -35.44
C ARG A 351 -12.23 24.69 -35.60
N GLN A 352 -12.25 25.66 -36.52
CA GLN A 352 -11.14 26.60 -36.68
C GLN A 352 -10.99 27.51 -35.45
N ALA A 353 -12.09 28.04 -34.93
CA ALA A 353 -12.09 28.84 -33.71
C ALA A 353 -11.55 28.06 -32.51
N ASP A 354 -11.95 26.80 -32.36
CA ASP A 354 -11.43 25.91 -31.30
C ASP A 354 -9.92 25.67 -31.46
N LEU A 355 -9.45 25.41 -32.68
CA LEU A 355 -8.02 25.24 -32.97
C LEU A 355 -7.23 26.52 -32.68
N ASP A 356 -7.77 27.68 -33.03
CA ASP A 356 -7.11 28.96 -32.80
C ASP A 356 -7.11 29.33 -31.31
N TYR A 357 -8.19 29.02 -30.59
CA TYR A 357 -8.24 29.14 -29.12
C TYR A 357 -7.18 28.27 -28.43
N VAL A 358 -7.03 27.01 -28.87
CA VAL A 358 -5.99 26.11 -28.36
C VAL A 358 -4.59 26.67 -28.63
N LYS A 359 -4.31 27.15 -29.86
CA LYS A 359 -3.02 27.78 -30.20
C LYS A 359 -2.73 29.01 -29.36
N GLN A 360 -3.72 29.87 -29.14
CA GLN A 360 -3.56 31.07 -28.30
C GLN A 360 -3.26 30.70 -26.84
N THR A 361 -3.96 29.69 -26.32
CA THR A 361 -3.74 29.16 -24.96
C THR A 361 -2.33 28.59 -24.82
N GLU A 362 -1.88 27.76 -25.77
CA GLU A 362 -0.54 27.19 -25.80
C GLU A 362 0.55 28.27 -25.90
N ALA A 363 0.33 29.32 -26.71
CA ALA A 363 1.25 30.44 -26.82
C ALA A 363 1.36 31.24 -25.51
N LEU A 364 0.23 31.40 -24.80
CA LEU A 364 0.19 32.06 -23.50
C LEU A 364 0.89 31.23 -22.41
N GLU A 365 0.67 29.91 -22.39
CA GLU A 365 1.40 28.99 -21.51
C GLU A 365 2.91 28.99 -21.78
N ALA A 366 3.31 29.02 -23.07
CA ALA A 366 4.71 29.10 -23.45
C ALA A 366 5.38 30.39 -22.93
N ARG A 367 4.67 31.53 -22.96
CA ARG A 367 5.15 32.80 -22.39
C ARG A 367 5.31 32.69 -20.87
N LYS A 368 4.31 32.15 -20.17
CA LYS A 368 4.35 31.92 -18.72
C LYS A 368 5.49 30.98 -18.32
N GLU A 369 5.72 29.90 -19.05
CA GLU A 369 6.84 28.99 -18.77
C GLU A 369 8.19 29.68 -18.99
N LYS A 370 8.33 30.54 -20.02
CA LYS A 370 9.56 31.34 -20.20
C LYS A 370 9.80 32.30 -19.02
N GLU A 371 8.76 32.95 -18.51
CA GLU A 371 8.83 33.80 -17.32
C GLU A 371 9.23 32.99 -16.08
N PHE A 372 8.59 31.84 -15.87
CA PHE A 372 8.93 30.92 -14.79
C PHE A 372 10.39 30.45 -14.87
N GLN A 373 10.88 30.07 -16.05
CA GLN A 373 12.26 29.62 -16.22
C GLN A 373 13.28 30.73 -15.94
N LYS A 374 12.97 31.99 -16.29
CA LYS A 374 13.82 33.14 -15.92
C LYS A 374 13.87 33.31 -14.40
N TYR A 375 12.72 33.29 -13.75
CA TYR A 375 12.59 33.39 -12.29
C TYR A 375 13.32 32.25 -11.57
N ALA A 376 13.10 31.01 -12.00
CA ALA A 376 13.75 29.83 -11.42
C ALA A 376 15.28 29.91 -11.53
N LYS A 377 15.80 30.36 -12.68
CA LYS A 377 17.25 30.59 -12.87
C LYS A 377 17.79 31.62 -11.88
N GLN A 378 17.12 32.76 -11.73
CA GLN A 378 17.55 33.79 -10.79
C GLN A 378 17.64 33.27 -9.35
N ILE A 379 16.67 32.45 -8.92
CA ILE A 379 16.69 31.84 -7.59
C ILE A 379 17.79 30.80 -7.46
N ILE A 380 17.97 29.93 -8.46
CA ILE A 380 19.04 28.93 -8.46
C ILE A 380 20.40 29.64 -8.39
N ASP A 381 20.60 30.69 -9.16
CA ASP A 381 21.84 31.48 -9.15
C ASP A 381 22.08 32.14 -7.79
N PHE A 382 21.03 32.64 -7.13
CA PHE A 382 21.12 33.20 -5.79
C PHE A 382 21.47 32.13 -4.74
N GLU A 383 20.76 31.01 -4.73
CA GLU A 383 20.98 29.91 -3.78
C GLU A 383 22.32 29.21 -3.99
N SER A 384 22.82 29.17 -5.23
CA SER A 384 24.12 28.56 -5.55
C SER A 384 25.31 29.22 -4.83
N LYS A 385 25.17 30.50 -4.46
CA LYS A 385 26.18 31.23 -3.68
C LYS A 385 26.19 30.81 -2.22
N THR A 386 25.08 30.24 -1.76
CA THR A 386 24.79 30.02 -0.35
C THR A 386 24.89 28.54 0.03
N THR A 387 24.46 27.64 -0.86
CA THR A 387 24.44 26.20 -0.62
C THR A 387 24.78 25.40 -1.87
N GLN A 388 25.39 24.24 -1.67
CA GLN A 388 25.65 23.28 -2.74
C GLN A 388 24.43 22.37 -3.01
N GLN A 389 23.42 22.37 -2.11
CA GLN A 389 22.25 21.48 -2.17
C GLN A 389 21.15 22.01 -3.12
N LEU A 390 21.49 22.16 -4.40
CA LEU A 390 20.60 22.74 -5.42
C LEU A 390 19.73 21.71 -6.16
N TYR A 391 19.96 20.41 -5.92
CA TYR A 391 19.26 19.34 -6.63
C TYR A 391 17.72 19.44 -6.59
N PRO A 392 17.08 19.77 -5.45
CA PRO A 392 15.63 19.98 -5.41
C PRO A 392 15.15 21.04 -6.40
N LEU A 393 15.83 22.17 -6.47
CA LEU A 393 15.50 23.28 -7.37
C LEU A 393 15.66 22.89 -8.84
N TYR A 394 16.77 22.22 -9.19
CA TYR A 394 16.98 21.72 -10.56
C TYR A 394 15.87 20.75 -10.97
N LYS A 395 15.54 19.79 -10.10
CA LYS A 395 14.47 18.81 -10.36
C LYS A 395 13.11 19.50 -10.54
N ALA A 396 12.79 20.49 -9.73
CA ALA A 396 11.54 21.24 -9.84
C ALA A 396 11.50 22.08 -11.13
N SER A 397 12.59 22.77 -11.48
CA SER A 397 12.69 23.58 -12.70
C SER A 397 12.52 22.76 -13.98
N GLN A 398 12.94 21.49 -14.00
CA GLN A 398 12.85 20.60 -15.17
C GLN A 398 11.50 19.87 -15.31
N LYS A 399 10.61 19.94 -14.30
CA LYS A 399 9.38 19.13 -14.28
C LYS A 399 8.39 19.43 -15.42
N GLY A 400 8.39 20.62 -16.03
CA GLY A 400 7.46 21.04 -17.09
C GLY A 400 6.05 21.43 -16.59
N VAL A 401 5.25 22.05 -17.47
CA VAL A 401 3.85 22.45 -17.19
C VAL A 401 2.94 21.23 -17.20
N GLY A 402 1.90 21.17 -16.35
CA GLY A 402 0.91 20.07 -16.36
C GLY A 402 1.21 18.88 -15.44
N GLY A 403 2.30 18.94 -14.67
CA GLY A 403 2.54 18.04 -13.52
C GLY A 403 2.76 16.56 -13.86
N GLY A 404 2.72 16.19 -15.14
CA GLY A 404 2.80 14.82 -15.61
C GLY A 404 4.20 14.20 -15.52
N ARG A 405 4.30 12.91 -15.87
CA ARG A 405 5.57 12.16 -15.96
C ARG A 405 6.04 11.87 -17.39
N GLY A 406 5.23 12.19 -18.41
CA GLY A 406 5.57 11.97 -19.82
C GLY A 406 6.74 12.83 -20.34
N PRO A 407 7.15 12.65 -21.61
CA PRO A 407 8.09 13.56 -22.27
C PRO A 407 7.54 14.99 -22.35
N VAL A 408 8.41 15.99 -22.21
CA VAL A 408 8.04 17.40 -22.30
C VAL A 408 7.96 17.83 -23.76
N TYR A 409 6.80 18.31 -24.22
CA TYR A 409 6.62 18.78 -25.59
C TYR A 409 7.02 20.24 -25.74
N LYS A 410 8.23 20.49 -26.27
CA LYS A 410 8.74 21.85 -26.51
C LYS A 410 7.92 22.63 -27.54
N GLU A 411 7.39 21.94 -28.55
CA GLU A 411 6.57 22.53 -29.62
C GLU A 411 5.19 22.96 -29.13
N ARG A 412 4.69 22.32 -28.07
CA ARG A 412 3.35 22.53 -27.51
C ARG A 412 3.43 23.22 -26.15
N GLY A 413 4.11 24.37 -26.11
CA GLY A 413 4.19 25.21 -24.92
C GLY A 413 4.93 24.64 -23.72
N GLY A 414 5.70 23.55 -23.88
CA GLY A 414 6.40 22.90 -22.76
C GLY A 414 5.50 22.05 -21.86
N ILE A 415 4.31 21.68 -22.37
CA ILE A 415 3.37 20.83 -21.65
C ILE A 415 3.98 19.43 -21.47
N ARG A 416 3.85 18.92 -20.25
CA ARG A 416 4.23 17.58 -19.86
C ARG A 416 2.97 16.75 -19.59
N PRO A 417 2.52 15.95 -20.57
CA PRO A 417 1.31 15.17 -20.45
C PRO A 417 1.43 14.08 -19.37
N SER A 418 0.26 13.74 -18.82
CA SER A 418 0.06 12.58 -17.98
C SER A 418 -0.48 11.42 -18.81
N TYR A 419 0.36 10.43 -19.09
CA TYR A 419 -0.10 9.17 -19.68
C TYR A 419 -0.54 8.23 -18.57
N GLN A 420 -1.82 7.85 -18.57
CA GLN A 420 -2.37 6.87 -17.63
C GLN A 420 -2.44 5.48 -18.29
N ALA A 421 -2.20 4.45 -17.50
CA ALA A 421 -2.45 3.07 -17.91
C ALA A 421 -3.96 2.87 -18.16
N LYS A 422 -4.30 2.03 -19.15
CA LYS A 422 -5.68 1.65 -19.48
C LYS A 422 -6.16 0.54 -18.53
N ASP A 423 -6.02 0.76 -17.23
CA ASP A 423 -6.46 -0.14 -16.18
C ASP A 423 -7.29 0.62 -15.14
N PHE A 424 -7.92 -0.11 -14.23
CA PHE A 424 -8.76 0.50 -13.18
C PHE A 424 -7.94 1.29 -12.14
N HIS A 425 -6.62 1.06 -12.06
CA HIS A 425 -5.74 1.74 -11.12
C HIS A 425 -5.37 3.17 -11.56
N GLY A 426 -5.51 3.52 -12.85
CA GLY A 426 -5.25 4.87 -13.36
C GLY A 426 -3.81 5.35 -13.13
N THR A 427 -2.86 4.42 -13.03
CA THR A 427 -1.47 4.72 -12.68
C THR A 427 -0.76 5.43 -13.83
N GLN A 428 0.06 6.43 -13.52
CA GLN A 428 0.77 7.21 -14.51
C GLN A 428 2.05 6.53 -15.02
N LEU A 429 2.17 6.36 -16.33
CA LEU A 429 3.36 5.86 -17.01
C LEU A 429 4.54 6.85 -16.89
N PRO A 430 5.81 6.38 -16.84
CA PRO A 430 6.27 5.00 -17.09
C PRO A 430 6.39 4.11 -15.85
N LEU A 431 6.06 4.58 -14.65
CA LEU A 431 6.26 3.84 -13.39
C LEU A 431 5.23 2.73 -13.13
N TYR A 432 4.50 2.33 -14.16
CA TYR A 432 3.59 1.20 -14.07
C TYR A 432 4.39 -0.10 -14.06
N SER A 433 4.76 -0.56 -12.87
CA SER A 433 5.29 -1.91 -12.70
C SER A 433 4.11 -2.87 -12.74
N SER A 434 3.91 -3.57 -13.86
CA SER A 434 2.96 -4.68 -13.89
C SER A 434 3.49 -5.81 -13.00
N GLN A 435 3.11 -5.82 -11.71
CA GLN A 435 3.39 -6.94 -10.81
C GLN A 435 2.63 -8.23 -11.20
N ALA A 436 1.85 -8.20 -12.28
CA ALA A 436 1.04 -9.32 -12.77
C ALA A 436 1.28 -9.65 -14.25
N ALA A 437 2.51 -9.54 -14.74
CA ALA A 437 2.89 -10.32 -15.93
C ALA A 437 3.18 -11.76 -15.47
N THR A 438 2.15 -12.50 -15.06
CA THR A 438 2.16 -13.95 -15.27
C THR A 438 2.50 -14.10 -16.75
N ARG A 439 3.70 -14.62 -17.04
CA ARG A 439 4.12 -14.94 -18.40
C ARG A 439 3.13 -15.96 -18.95
N GLY A 440 2.01 -15.47 -19.49
CA GLY A 440 1.06 -16.24 -20.26
C GLY A 440 1.86 -16.79 -21.43
N ASP A 441 1.95 -18.11 -21.44
CA ASP A 441 2.79 -18.90 -22.34
C ASP A 441 2.69 -18.39 -23.79
N PHE A 442 3.67 -17.61 -24.22
CA PHE A 442 3.70 -16.89 -25.51
C PHE A 442 3.56 -17.86 -26.70
N GLN A 443 3.88 -19.14 -26.48
CA GLN A 443 3.65 -20.24 -27.40
C GLN A 443 2.15 -20.44 -27.73
N LYS A 444 1.25 -20.28 -26.76
CA LYS A 444 -0.20 -20.46 -26.97
C LYS A 444 -0.81 -19.35 -27.81
N SER A 445 -0.38 -18.10 -27.62
CA SER A 445 -0.86 -16.96 -28.40
C SER A 445 -0.33 -16.96 -29.84
N LYS A 446 0.93 -17.37 -30.05
CA LYS A 446 1.51 -17.58 -31.39
C LYS A 446 0.71 -18.58 -32.23
N ARG A 447 0.36 -19.74 -31.67
CA ARG A 447 -0.46 -20.76 -32.36
C ARG A 447 -1.85 -20.23 -32.74
N ARG A 448 -2.46 -19.42 -31.86
CA ARG A 448 -3.77 -18.81 -32.10
C ARG A 448 -3.75 -17.73 -33.20
N LEU A 449 -2.61 -17.06 -33.36
CA LEU A 449 -2.39 -16.02 -34.38
C LEU A 449 -1.79 -16.59 -35.68
N GLY A 450 -1.68 -17.91 -35.80
CA GLY A 450 -1.19 -18.57 -37.01
C GLY A 450 0.32 -18.48 -37.23
N PHE A 451 1.09 -18.03 -36.23
CA PHE A 451 2.55 -18.04 -36.32
C PHE A 451 3.09 -19.40 -35.89
N THR A 452 3.45 -20.24 -36.87
CA THR A 452 4.12 -21.53 -36.66
C THR A 452 5.60 -21.42 -37.03
N TRP A 453 6.41 -20.85 -36.12
CA TRP A 453 7.87 -21.00 -36.06
C TRP A 453 8.33 -20.97 -34.59
#